data_AF-A0A9P9TTG6-F1
#
_entry.id   AF-A0A9P9TTG6-F1
#
_cell.length_a   1.000
_cell.length_b   1.000
_cell.length_c   1.000
_cell.angle_alpha   90.00
_cell.angle_beta   90.00
_cell.angle_gamma   90.00
#
_symmetry.space_group_name_H-M   'P 1'
#
loop_
_entity.id
_entity.type
_entity.pdbx_description
1 polymer ?
#
loop_
_entity_poly.entity_id
_entity_poly.type
_entity_poly.pdbx_seq_one_letter_code
_entity_poly.pdbx_strand_id
1 'polypeptide(L)'
;MALQPFDILSELDSEPFETPDSPVLNRTLSSPSITTSATTKKRYSKVWHHTPVDRNEVTLNAKGKSIWRCKHCTKEYLESGGTTVIAGHLKDQHNIDISSTQEARTALMQANIADAFEKA
;
A
#
# COMPACT_ATOMS: atom_id res chain seq x y z
N MET A 1 -33.71 15.51 38.51
CA MET A 1 -32.55 15.09 39.33
C MET A 1 -31.35 14.98 38.40
N ALA A 2 -30.41 15.91 38.58
CA ALA A 2 -29.14 15.95 37.88
C ALA A 2 -28.20 14.87 38.41
N LEU A 3 -27.23 14.46 37.59
CA LEU A 3 -25.80 14.58 37.89
C LEU A 3 -24.99 14.22 36.63
N GLN A 4 -24.43 15.25 35.99
CA GLN A 4 -23.17 15.16 35.26
C GLN A 4 -22.04 14.98 36.29
N PRO A 5 -20.93 14.38 35.87
CA PRO A 5 -19.70 15.15 35.87
C PRO A 5 -18.87 14.98 34.57
N PHE A 6 -18.50 16.05 33.85
CA PHE A 6 -17.28 16.89 33.99
C PHE A 6 -15.96 16.08 33.99
N ASP A 7 -14.83 16.47 33.40
CA ASP A 7 -14.36 17.70 32.77
C ASP A 7 -13.08 17.33 31.96
N ILE A 8 -12.85 18.09 30.89
CA ILE A 8 -11.59 18.61 30.34
C ILE A 8 -10.24 18.02 30.82
N LEU A 9 -9.35 17.70 29.86
CA LEU A 9 -7.88 17.90 29.86
C LEU A 9 -7.40 17.49 28.45
N SER A 10 -7.16 18.35 27.46
CA SER A 10 -6.22 19.49 27.33
C SER A 10 -4.78 19.20 27.78
N GLU A 11 -3.84 19.62 26.93
CA GLU A 11 -2.39 19.74 27.14
C GLU A 11 -1.60 18.42 27.12
N LEU A 12 -0.81 18.16 26.07
CA LEU A 12 0.51 18.73 25.77
C LEU A 12 1.46 18.66 26.97
N ASP A 13 2.67 18.17 26.69
CA ASP A 13 3.95 18.63 27.24
C ASP A 13 4.83 17.55 27.89
N SER A 14 6.06 17.49 27.35
CA SER A 14 7.31 17.21 28.04
C SER A 14 7.73 15.77 28.39
N GLU A 15 8.72 15.29 27.61
CA GLU A 15 9.95 14.63 28.13
C GLU A 15 10.53 15.43 29.33
N PRO A 16 11.43 14.96 30.22
CA PRO A 16 12.49 13.95 30.00
C PRO A 16 12.92 13.13 31.23
N PHE A 17 13.40 11.89 31.09
CA PHE A 17 14.26 11.30 32.15
C PHE A 17 15.35 10.43 31.54
N GLU A 18 16.48 11.09 31.29
CA GLU A 18 17.80 10.48 31.22
C GLU A 18 18.12 9.76 32.54
N THR A 19 18.78 8.61 32.48
CA THR A 19 19.96 8.38 33.33
C THR A 19 20.99 7.51 32.61
N PRO A 20 22.27 7.67 32.98
CA PRO A 20 23.43 7.44 32.13
C PRO A 20 24.18 6.17 32.52
N ASP A 21 24.78 5.49 31.54
CA ASP A 21 26.19 5.14 31.66
C ASP A 21 26.74 4.81 30.27
N SER A 22 27.66 5.65 29.80
CA SER A 22 28.53 5.33 28.67
C SER A 22 29.62 4.36 29.13
N PRO A 23 30.20 3.57 28.22
CA PRO A 23 31.50 4.05 27.78
C PRO A 23 31.62 4.20 26.27
N VAL A 24 32.26 5.31 25.94
CA VAL A 24 32.56 5.88 24.64
C VAL A 24 33.63 5.05 23.91
N LEU A 25 33.66 5.26 22.59
CA LEU A 25 34.68 4.90 21.60
C LEU A 25 34.38 3.55 20.93
N ASN A 26 34.24 3.43 19.61
CA ASN A 26 34.99 4.12 18.56
C ASN A 26 34.39 3.78 17.17
N ARG A 27 34.21 4.82 16.35
CA ARG A 27 34.41 4.89 14.88
C ARG A 27 34.19 3.59 14.09
N THR A 28 33.17 3.56 13.24
CA THR A 28 33.36 3.44 11.77
C THR A 28 32.09 3.85 11.04
N LEU A 29 32.28 4.80 10.13
CA LEU A 29 31.31 5.24 9.14
C LEU A 29 30.98 4.07 8.22
N SER A 30 29.89 3.37 8.49
CA SER A 30 29.28 2.46 7.53
C SER A 30 27.79 2.73 7.53
N SER A 31 27.34 3.43 6.49
CA SER A 31 25.95 3.54 6.11
C SER A 31 25.22 2.23 6.38
N PRO A 32 24.16 2.18 7.20
CA PRO A 32 23.24 1.07 7.10
C PRO A 32 22.56 1.26 5.75
N SER A 33 23.03 0.54 4.73
CA SER A 33 22.15 0.14 3.64
C SER A 33 21.13 -0.76 4.31
N ILE A 34 20.08 -0.16 4.86
CA ILE A 34 18.88 -0.84 5.29
C ILE A 34 18.25 -1.33 3.99
N THR A 35 18.75 -2.44 3.46
CA THR A 35 17.92 -3.32 2.64
C THR A 35 16.96 -3.98 3.60
N THR A 36 15.94 -3.24 4.01
CA THR A 36 14.67 -3.83 4.40
C THR A 36 14.18 -4.54 3.16
N SER A 37 14.55 -5.82 3.03
CA SER A 37 13.83 -6.76 2.19
C SER A 37 12.43 -6.88 2.78
N ALA A 38 11.59 -5.87 2.49
CA ALA A 38 10.18 -5.87 2.77
C ALA A 38 9.65 -7.16 2.16
N THR A 39 8.95 -7.95 2.96
CA THR A 39 8.21 -9.13 2.49
C THR A 39 7.40 -8.72 1.28
N THR A 40 7.85 -9.11 0.08
CA THR A 40 7.24 -8.64 -1.16
C THR A 40 5.83 -9.21 -1.21
N LYS A 41 4.82 -8.34 -1.05
CA LYS A 41 3.43 -8.77 -1.21
C LYS A 41 3.29 -9.30 -2.61
N LYS A 42 2.99 -10.59 -2.74
CA LYS A 42 2.78 -11.21 -4.05
C LYS A 42 1.60 -10.51 -4.71
N ARG A 43 1.90 -9.74 -5.76
CA ARG A 43 0.89 -8.95 -6.45
C ARG A 43 0.27 -9.81 -7.54
N TYR A 44 -1.05 -9.93 -7.56
CA TYR A 44 -1.77 -10.84 -8.48
C TYR A 44 -2.48 -10.15 -9.63
N SER A 45 -2.66 -8.82 -9.57
CA SER A 45 -3.26 -8.07 -10.67
C SER A 45 -2.29 -7.92 -11.86
N LYS A 46 -2.84 -7.77 -13.07
CA LYS A 46 -2.08 -7.54 -14.30
C LYS A 46 -1.59 -6.09 -14.43
N VAL A 47 -2.17 -5.14 -13.69
CA VAL A 47 -1.73 -3.72 -13.68
C VAL A 47 -0.24 -3.56 -13.34
N TRP A 48 0.30 -4.52 -12.58
CA TRP A 48 1.69 -4.57 -12.16
C TRP A 48 2.67 -4.96 -13.27
N HIS A 49 2.20 -5.37 -14.45
CA HIS A 49 3.06 -5.53 -15.64
C HIS A 49 3.26 -4.21 -16.41
N HIS A 50 2.54 -3.16 -16.03
CA HIS A 50 2.58 -1.85 -16.67
C HIS A 50 3.25 -0.77 -15.81
N THR A 51 4.03 -1.20 -14.83
CA THR A 51 4.99 -0.36 -14.09
C THR A 51 6.40 -0.65 -14.58
N PRO A 52 7.34 0.32 -14.55
CA PRO A 52 8.72 0.09 -14.97
C PRO A 52 9.51 -0.81 -14.00
N VAL A 53 9.07 -0.95 -12.75
CA VAL A 53 9.70 -1.84 -11.76
C VAL A 53 9.14 -3.25 -11.82
N ASP A 54 9.81 -4.20 -11.16
CA ASP A 54 9.31 -5.55 -11.03
C ASP A 54 7.96 -5.60 -10.31
N ARG A 55 7.13 -6.57 -10.69
CA ARG A 55 5.76 -6.73 -10.18
C ARG A 55 5.66 -6.78 -8.66
N ASN A 56 6.68 -7.32 -8.01
CA ASN A 56 6.75 -7.52 -6.56
C ASN A 56 7.50 -6.41 -5.82
N GLU A 57 8.11 -5.46 -6.55
CA GLU A 57 8.86 -4.36 -5.95
C GLU A 57 7.96 -3.19 -5.58
N VAL A 58 8.21 -2.60 -4.42
CA VAL A 58 7.46 -1.44 -3.94
C VAL A 58 8.24 -0.18 -4.27
N THR A 59 7.68 0.66 -5.15
CA THR A 59 8.23 1.99 -5.40
C THR A 59 7.67 2.96 -4.37
N LEU A 60 8.54 3.72 -3.71
CA LEU A 60 8.15 4.77 -2.76
C LEU A 60 8.31 6.15 -3.39
N ASN A 61 7.40 7.07 -3.10
CA ASN A 61 7.56 8.48 -3.44
C ASN A 61 8.48 9.20 -2.43
N ALA A 62 8.79 10.47 -2.69
CA ALA A 62 9.59 11.31 -1.78
C ALA A 62 8.98 11.48 -0.36
N LYS A 63 7.69 11.16 -0.19
CA LYS A 63 6.97 11.18 1.09
C LYS A 63 6.91 9.79 1.77
N GLY A 64 7.62 8.79 1.24
CA GLY A 64 7.65 7.42 1.77
C GLY A 64 6.38 6.60 1.51
N LYS A 65 5.49 7.03 0.60
CA LYS A 65 4.25 6.31 0.26
C LYS A 65 4.47 5.39 -0.94
N SER A 66 3.87 4.20 -0.91
CA SER A 66 3.88 3.27 -2.04
C SER A 66 3.09 3.83 -3.22
N ILE A 67 3.75 3.87 -4.37
CA ILE A 67 3.20 4.36 -5.63
C ILE A 67 3.31 3.33 -6.73
N TRP A 68 2.38 3.40 -7.67
CA TRP A 68 2.47 2.79 -8.97
C TRP A 68 2.79 3.89 -9.98
N ARG A 69 3.82 3.69 -10.81
CA ARG A 69 4.20 4.59 -11.89
C ARG A 69 3.86 3.94 -13.22
N CYS A 70 3.26 4.68 -14.13
CA CYS A 70 2.96 4.15 -15.45
C CYS A 70 4.26 3.91 -16.23
N LYS A 71 4.35 2.78 -16.92
CA LYS A 71 5.46 2.48 -17.85
C LYS A 71 5.35 3.26 -19.16
N HIS A 72 4.14 3.67 -19.53
CA HIS A 72 3.82 4.26 -20.83
C HIS A 72 3.73 5.79 -20.79
N CYS A 73 3.65 6.39 -19.61
CA CYS A 73 3.63 7.84 -19.42
C CYS A 73 4.22 8.22 -18.05
N THR A 74 4.27 9.52 -17.75
CA THR A 74 4.84 10.06 -16.51
C THR A 74 3.86 10.11 -15.34
N LYS A 75 2.66 9.50 -15.46
CA LYS A 75 1.65 9.52 -14.39
C LYS A 75 1.99 8.55 -13.26
N GLU A 76 1.65 8.97 -12.05
CA GLU A 76 1.86 8.24 -10.81
C GLU A 76 0.58 8.19 -10.00
N TYR A 77 0.35 7.05 -9.36
CA TYR A 77 -0.84 6.77 -8.55
C TYR A 77 -0.43 6.18 -7.21
N LEU A 78 -1.13 6.55 -6.14
CA LEU A 78 -0.92 5.95 -4.83
C LEU A 78 -1.49 4.52 -4.80
N GLU A 79 -0.70 3.56 -4.31
CA GLU A 79 -1.15 2.16 -4.20
C GLU A 79 -2.33 2.01 -3.22
N SER A 80 -2.46 2.93 -2.25
CA SER A 80 -3.58 2.96 -1.29
C SER A 80 -4.95 3.21 -1.94
N GLY A 81 -4.99 3.77 -3.16
CA GLY A 81 -6.23 4.01 -3.91
C GLY A 81 -6.80 2.77 -4.61
N GLY A 82 -6.12 1.62 -4.49
CA GLY A 82 -6.50 0.39 -5.17
C GLY A 82 -6.11 0.36 -6.65
N THR A 83 -6.47 -0.72 -7.33
CA THR A 83 -6.04 -0.98 -8.72
C THR A 83 -7.03 -0.48 -9.78
N THR A 84 -8.25 -0.08 -9.39
CA THR A 84 -9.29 0.37 -10.32
C THR A 84 -8.91 1.66 -11.06
N VAL A 85 -8.36 2.64 -10.34
CA VAL A 85 -7.93 3.92 -10.94
C VAL A 85 -6.80 3.70 -11.94
N ILE A 86 -5.87 2.80 -11.62
CA ILE A 86 -4.76 2.41 -12.49
C ILE A 86 -5.28 1.68 -13.74
N ALA A 87 -6.23 0.77 -13.58
CA ALA A 87 -6.86 0.06 -14.70
C ALA A 87 -7.61 1.03 -15.63
N GLY A 88 -8.36 1.99 -15.06
CA GLY A 88 -9.01 3.06 -15.83
C GLY A 88 -8.01 3.91 -16.60
N HIS A 89 -6.93 4.35 -15.95
CA HIS A 89 -5.84 5.07 -16.62
C HIS A 89 -5.27 4.30 -17.83
N LEU A 90 -5.01 2.99 -17.66
CA LEU A 90 -4.46 2.15 -18.71
C LEU A 90 -5.45 1.98 -19.88
N LYS A 91 -6.75 1.89 -19.59
CA LYS A 91 -7.80 1.86 -20.61
C LYS A 91 -7.94 3.19 -21.35
N ASP A 92 -8.09 4.29 -20.62
CA ASP A 92 -8.42 5.59 -21.21
C ASP A 92 -7.25 6.27 -21.91
N GLN A 93 -6.02 6.07 -21.43
CA GLN A 93 -4.82 6.74 -21.96
C GLN A 93 -4.00 5.85 -22.88
N HIS A 94 -4.09 4.53 -22.70
CA HIS A 94 -3.24 3.58 -23.43
C HIS A 94 -4.04 2.50 -24.17
N ASN A 95 -5.38 2.50 -24.10
CA ASN A 95 -6.25 1.50 -24.73
C ASN A 95 -5.96 0.06 -24.25
N ILE A 96 -5.44 -0.10 -23.02
CA ILE A 96 -5.11 -1.39 -22.42
C ILE A 96 -6.23 -1.77 -21.44
N ASP A 97 -7.11 -2.70 -21.84
CA ASP A 97 -8.16 -3.21 -20.97
C ASP A 97 -7.64 -4.38 -20.10
N ILE A 98 -7.63 -4.17 -18.79
CA ILE A 98 -7.13 -5.14 -17.80
C ILE A 98 -8.29 -5.83 -17.05
N SER A 99 -9.46 -5.20 -17.07
CA SER A 99 -10.68 -5.61 -16.36
C SER A 99 -11.24 -6.94 -16.88
N SER A 100 -11.07 -7.21 -18.18
CA SER A 100 -11.58 -8.43 -18.84
C SER A 100 -11.23 -9.74 -18.09
N THR A 101 -10.09 -9.82 -17.40
CA THR A 101 -9.69 -11.03 -16.67
C THR A 101 -10.31 -11.16 -15.27
N GLN A 102 -10.66 -10.04 -14.65
CA GLN A 102 -11.23 -10.02 -13.30
C GLN A 102 -12.75 -10.25 -13.35
N GLU A 103 -13.43 -9.63 -14.31
CA GLU A 103 -14.88 -9.76 -14.47
C GLU A 103 -15.29 -11.21 -14.75
N ALA A 104 -14.57 -11.90 -15.64
CA ALA A 104 -14.82 -13.32 -15.93
C ALA A 104 -14.64 -14.22 -14.69
N ARG A 105 -13.65 -13.94 -13.84
CA ARG A 105 -13.41 -14.72 -12.62
C ARG A 105 -14.49 -14.46 -11.57
N THR A 106 -14.88 -13.21 -11.38
CA THR A 106 -15.95 -12.86 -10.44
C THR A 106 -17.29 -13.43 -10.90
N ALA A 107 -17.61 -13.35 -12.19
CA ALA A 107 -18.82 -13.95 -12.75
C ALA A 107 -18.84 -15.48 -12.56
N LEU A 108 -17.72 -16.16 -12.83
CA LEU A 108 -17.61 -17.61 -12.60
C LEU A 108 -17.78 -17.97 -11.11
N MET A 109 -17.19 -17.19 -10.21
CA MET A 109 -17.33 -17.39 -8.77
C MET A 109 -18.80 -17.23 -8.34
N GLN A 110 -19.48 -16.19 -8.81
CA GLN A 110 -20.90 -15.96 -8.51
C GLN A 110 -21.80 -17.06 -9.06
N ALA A 111 -21.52 -17.55 -10.27
CA ALA A 111 -22.27 -18.67 -10.86
C ALA A 111 -22.10 -19.96 -10.06
N ASN A 112 -20.88 -20.29 -9.61
CA ASN A 112 -20.62 -21.45 -8.77
C ASN A 112 -21.30 -21.33 -7.39
N ILE A 113 -21.33 -20.13 -6.80
CA ILE A 113 -22.03 -19.90 -5.53
C ILE A 113 -23.54 -20.10 -5.73
N ALA A 114 -24.12 -19.53 -6.79
CA ALA A 114 -25.55 -19.68 -7.09
C ALA A 114 -25.95 -21.16 -7.28
N ASP A 115 -25.17 -21.92 -8.08
CA ASP A 115 -25.39 -23.36 -8.30
C ASP A 115 -25.34 -24.17 -6.99
N ALA A 116 -24.44 -23.80 -6.06
CA ALA A 116 -24.34 -24.44 -4.76
C ALA A 116 -25.56 -24.21 -3.86
N PHE A 117 -26.21 -23.04 -3.96
CA PHE A 117 -27.45 -22.74 -3.23
C PHE A 117 -28.68 -23.44 -3.84
N GLU A 118 -28.70 -23.63 -5.17
CA GLU A 118 -29.82 -24.33 -5.84
C GLU A 118 -29.80 -25.86 -5.65
N LYS A 119 -28.64 -26.44 -5.33
CA LYS A 119 -28.46 -27.89 -5.15
C LYS A 119 -28.55 -28.39 -3.69
N ALA A 120 -28.84 -27.49 -2.74
CA ALA A 120 -29.01 -27.82 -1.32
C ALA A 120 -30.49 -28.04 -0.97
#